data_AF-A0A7C5KVG9-F1
#
_entry.id   AF-A0A7C5KVG9-F1
#
_cell.length_a   1.000
_cell.length_b   1.000
_cell.length_c   1.000
_cell.angle_alpha   90.00
_cell.angle_beta   90.00
_cell.angle_gamma   90.00
#
_symmetry.space_group_name_H-M   'P 1'
#
loop_
_entity.id
_entity.type
_entity.pdbx_description
1 polymer ?
#
loop_
_entity_poly.entity_id
_entity_poly.type
_entity_poly.pdbx_seq_one_letter_code
_entity_poly.pdbx_strand_id
1 'polypeptide(L)'
;MAERSHCTRVRNLVRANILLGLGIAAMAFYRVIVGEYASLAERQQAEGLLNTVILGGLVYSALNWFIEVYLQPRVKACLRHRVLRTDRPETR
;
A
#
# COMPACT_ATOMS: atom_id res chain seq x y z
N MET A 1 26.82 -4.30 -7.18
CA MET A 1 26.10 -3.74 -6.01
C MET A 1 24.78 -3.04 -6.37
N ALA A 2 24.58 -2.58 -7.62
CA ALA A 2 23.39 -1.83 -8.05
C ALA A 2 22.04 -2.58 -7.99
N GLU A 3 22.02 -3.91 -8.13
CA GLU A 3 20.76 -4.68 -8.06
C GLU A 3 20.15 -4.72 -6.65
N ARG A 4 20.95 -4.54 -5.59
CA ARG A 4 20.46 -4.56 -4.19
C ARG A 4 19.52 -3.39 -3.90
N SER A 5 19.76 -2.21 -4.46
CA SER A 5 18.95 -1.02 -4.19
C SER A 5 17.59 -1.07 -4.90
N HIS A 6 17.51 -1.73 -6.06
CA HIS A 6 16.28 -1.76 -6.85
C HIS A 6 15.17 -2.57 -6.17
N CYS A 7 15.48 -3.77 -5.66
CA CYS A 7 14.47 -4.62 -5.01
C CYS A 7 13.92 -4.00 -3.72
N THR A 8 14.76 -3.38 -2.90
CA THR A 8 14.31 -2.71 -1.67
C THR A 8 13.52 -1.44 -1.97
N ARG A 9 13.92 -0.66 -3.00
CA ARG A 9 13.19 0.53 -3.43
C ARG A 9 11.79 0.21 -3.94
N VAL A 10 11.65 -0.80 -4.81
CA VAL A 10 10.34 -1.20 -5.34
C VAL A 10 9.40 -1.66 -4.23
N ARG A 11 9.88 -2.48 -3.27
CA ARG A 11 9.06 -2.90 -2.13
C ARG A 11 8.61 -1.72 -1.29
N ASN A 12 9.51 -0.77 -1.02
CA ASN A 12 9.17 0.42 -0.24
C ASN A 12 8.20 1.34 -0.99
N LEU A 13 8.31 1.45 -2.31
CA LEU A 13 7.36 2.21 -3.14
C LEU A 13 5.96 1.60 -3.12
N VAL A 14 5.84 0.27 -3.26
CA VAL A 14 4.55 -0.41 -3.17
C VAL A 14 3.92 -0.22 -1.80
N ARG A 15 4.69 -0.37 -0.72
CA ARG A 15 4.21 -0.11 0.65
C ARG A 15 3.80 1.35 0.85
N ALA A 16 4.56 2.30 0.30
CA ALA A 16 4.19 3.72 0.37
C ALA A 16 2.87 3.99 -0.37
N ASN A 17 2.63 3.36 -1.52
CA ASN A 17 1.35 3.48 -2.23
C ASN A 17 0.17 2.90 -1.44
N ILE A 18 0.36 1.75 -0.78
CA ILE A 18 -0.67 1.18 0.11
C ILE A 18 -0.97 2.14 1.26
N LEU A 19 0.06 2.67 1.92
CA LEU A 19 -0.11 3.63 3.01
C LEU A 19 -0.77 4.93 2.55
N LEU A 20 -0.47 5.39 1.33
CA LEU A 20 -1.08 6.58 0.76
C LEU A 20 -2.58 6.38 0.49
N GLY A 21 -2.97 5.22 -0.07
CA GLY A 21 -4.39 4.87 -0.25
C GLY A 21 -5.15 4.78 1.08
N LEU A 22 -4.54 4.15 2.09
CA LEU A 22 -5.11 4.09 3.44
C LEU A 22 -5.18 5.47 4.11
N GLY A 23 -4.16 6.32 3.91
CA GLY A 23 -4.14 7.68 4.45
C GLY A 23 -5.25 8.56 3.88
N ILE A 24 -5.50 8.47 2.57
CA ILE A 24 -6.63 9.17 1.92
C ILE A 24 -7.96 8.67 2.49
N ALA A 25 -8.13 7.35 2.63
CA ALA A 25 -9.36 6.79 3.19
C ALA A 25 -9.57 7.22 4.66
N ALA A 26 -8.51 7.22 5.48
CA ALA A 26 -8.58 7.68 6.87
C ALA A 26 -8.93 9.18 6.98
N MET A 27 -8.35 10.01 6.11
CA MET A 27 -8.66 11.45 6.07
C MET A 27 -10.11 11.69 5.64
N ALA A 28 -10.61 10.94 4.66
CA ALA A 28 -12.00 11.02 4.24
C ALA A 28 -12.96 10.55 5.34
N PHE A 29 -12.63 9.47 6.06
CA PHE A 29 -13.38 9.01 7.23
C PHE A 29 -13.45 10.07 8.33
N TYR A 30 -12.32 10.72 8.63
CA TYR A 30 -12.27 11.81 9.60
C TYR A 30 -13.23 12.95 9.22
N ARG A 31 -13.27 13.32 7.93
CA ARG A 31 -14.19 14.35 7.42
C ARG A 31 -15.67 13.95 7.51
N VAL A 32 -15.99 12.67 7.33
CA VAL A 32 -17.36 12.17 7.55
C VAL A 32 -17.78 12.34 9.01
N ILE A 33 -16.87 12.09 9.96
CA ILE A 33 -17.16 12.12 11.40
C ILE A 33 -17.25 13.55 11.94
N VAL A 34 -16.31 14.43 11.56
CA VAL A 34 -16.17 15.78 12.13
C VAL A 34 -16.84 16.85 11.27
N GLY A 35 -17.33 16.50 10.08
CA GLY A 35 -17.99 17.44 9.18
C GLY A 35 -19.25 18.03 9.78
N GLU A 36 -19.29 19.36 9.90
CA GLU A 36 -20.51 20.11 10.19
C GLU A 36 -21.18 20.48 8.87
N TYR A 37 -22.49 20.21 8.76
CA TYR A 37 -23.29 20.46 7.55
C TYR A 37 -24.44 21.40 7.90
N ALA A 38 -24.71 22.40 7.05
CA ALA A 38 -25.78 23.36 7.31
C ALA A 38 -27.16 22.78 6.99
N SER A 39 -27.22 21.74 6.16
CA SER A 39 -28.47 21.07 5.80
C SER A 39 -28.32 19.56 5.59
N LEU A 40 -29.45 18.85 5.62
CA LEU A 40 -29.51 17.41 5.34
C LEU A 40 -29.06 17.10 3.90
N ALA A 41 -29.39 17.99 2.95
CA ALA A 41 -29.04 17.83 1.54
C ALA A 41 -27.52 17.93 1.31
N GLU A 42 -26.86 18.90 1.96
CA GLU A 42 -25.39 19.02 1.90
C GLU A 42 -24.70 17.80 2.48
N ARG A 43 -25.21 17.27 3.60
CA ARG A 43 -24.68 16.06 4.21
C ARG A 43 -24.76 14.86 3.27
N GLN A 44 -25.90 14.63 2.62
CA GLN A 44 -26.06 13.51 1.69
C GLN A 44 -25.11 13.60 0.49
N GLN A 45 -24.92 14.79 -0.07
CA GLN A 45 -23.98 14.98 -1.18
C GLN A 45 -22.52 14.76 -0.73
N ALA A 46 -22.14 15.31 0.43
CA ALA A 46 -20.80 15.18 0.96
C ALA A 46 -20.47 13.73 1.36
N GLU A 47 -21.39 13.05 2.07
CA GLU A 47 -21.22 11.64 2.43
C GLU A 47 -21.14 10.73 1.20
N GLY A 48 -21.92 10.99 0.15
CA GLY A 48 -21.83 10.23 -1.10
C GLY A 48 -20.43 10.31 -1.74
N LEU A 49 -19.88 11.52 -1.83
CA LEU A 49 -18.53 11.75 -2.36
C LEU A 49 -17.47 11.11 -1.45
N LEU A 50 -17.53 11.37 -0.14
CA LEU A 50 -16.55 10.88 0.83
C LEU A 50 -16.56 9.36 0.92
N ASN A 51 -17.72 8.71 0.92
CA ASN A 51 -17.82 7.26 0.89
C ASN A 51 -17.22 6.67 -0.39
N THR A 52 -17.41 7.32 -1.53
CA THR A 52 -16.77 6.91 -2.79
C THR A 52 -15.24 7.01 -2.70
N VAL A 53 -14.71 8.08 -2.10
CA VAL A 53 -13.27 8.26 -1.87
C VAL A 53 -12.73 7.21 -0.90
N ILE A 54 -13.45 6.92 0.18
CA ILE A 54 -13.10 5.88 1.16
C ILE A 54 -13.02 4.51 0.47
N LEU A 55 -14.07 4.11 -0.25
CA LEU A 55 -14.12 2.86 -1.00
C LEU A 55 -13.01 2.79 -2.03
N GLY A 56 -12.80 3.87 -2.80
CA GLY A 56 -11.73 3.96 -3.77
C GLY A 56 -10.34 3.77 -3.16
N GLY A 57 -10.05 4.44 -2.03
CA GLY A 57 -8.80 4.31 -1.30
C GLY A 57 -8.57 2.91 -0.74
N LEU A 58 -9.62 2.27 -0.20
CA LEU A 58 -9.56 0.89 0.29
C LEU A 58 -9.32 -0.11 -0.84
N VAL A 59 -10.08 -0.02 -1.93
CA VAL A 59 -9.92 -0.89 -3.11
C VAL A 59 -8.54 -0.72 -3.73
N TYR A 60 -8.07 0.52 -3.89
CA TYR A 60 -6.73 0.81 -4.40
C TYR A 60 -5.64 0.17 -3.52
N SER A 61 -5.76 0.29 -2.20
CA SER A 61 -4.82 -0.30 -1.25
C SER A 61 -4.83 -1.84 -1.32
N ALA A 62 -6.01 -2.44 -1.40
CA ALA A 62 -6.18 -3.89 -1.53
C ALA A 62 -5.59 -4.41 -2.84
N LEU A 63 -5.78 -3.71 -3.97
CA LEU A 63 -5.19 -4.07 -5.26
C LEU A 63 -3.67 -4.00 -5.22
N ASN A 64 -3.08 -2.94 -4.64
CA ASN A 64 -1.63 -2.83 -4.52
C ASN A 64 -1.05 -3.94 -3.62
N TRP A 65 -1.74 -4.28 -2.54
CA TRP A 65 -1.36 -5.41 -1.69
C TRP A 65 -1.46 -6.75 -2.44
N PHE A 66 -2.53 -6.97 -3.20
CA PHE A 66 -2.68 -8.16 -4.03
C PHE A 66 -1.54 -8.26 -5.06
N ILE A 67 -1.19 -7.15 -5.71
CA ILE A 67 -0.04 -7.08 -6.62
C ILE A 67 1.27 -7.41 -5.89
N GLU A 68 1.49 -6.90 -4.67
CA GLU A 68 2.67 -7.24 -3.86
C GLU A 68 2.74 -8.74 -3.57
N VAL A 69 1.64 -9.37 -3.18
CA VAL A 69 1.59 -10.78 -2.79
C VAL A 69 1.76 -11.72 -3.99
N TYR A 70 1.07 -11.46 -5.10
CA TYR A 70 0.96 -12.38 -6.23
C TYR A 70 1.95 -12.10 -7.36
N LEU A 71 2.28 -10.83 -7.64
CA LEU A 71 3.19 -10.46 -8.74
C LEU A 71 4.66 -10.32 -8.31
N GLN A 72 5.03 -10.59 -7.05
CA GLN A 72 6.44 -10.58 -6.62
C GLN A 72 7.12 -11.95 -6.39
N PRO A 73 7.11 -12.91 -7.34
CA PRO A 73 8.05 -14.03 -7.29
C PRO A 73 9.52 -13.58 -7.41
N ARG A 74 9.80 -12.45 -8.08
CA ARG A 74 11.18 -11.94 -8.27
C ARG A 74 11.81 -11.34 -7.01
N VAL A 75 11.04 -10.75 -6.11
CA VAL A 75 11.55 -10.23 -4.82
C VAL A 75 11.88 -11.39 -3.87
N LYS A 76 11.05 -12.45 -3.86
CA LYS A 76 11.32 -13.69 -3.11
C LYS A 76 12.56 -14.41 -3.65
N ALA A 77 12.75 -14.49 -4.96
CA ALA A 77 13.94 -15.07 -5.58
C ALA A 77 15.23 -14.35 -5.16
N CYS A 78 15.20 -13.02 -5.07
CA CYS A 78 16.34 -12.19 -4.66
C CYS A 78 16.71 -12.40 -3.16
N LEU A 79 15.71 -12.64 -2.30
CA LEU A 79 15.91 -13.01 -0.88
C LEU A 79 16.42 -14.46 -0.73
N ARG A 80 15.88 -15.41 -1.51
CA ARG A 80 16.25 -16.85 -1.46
C ARG A 80 17.70 -17.10 -1.87
N HIS A 81 18.22 -16.35 -2.85
CA HIS A 81 19.60 -16.48 -3.29
C HIS A 81 20.63 -16.03 -2.23
N ARG A 82 20.19 -15.26 -1.21
CA ARG A 82 21.05 -14.77 -0.13
C ARG A 82 21.26 -15.81 0.96
N VAL A 83 20.21 -16.53 1.36
CA VAL A 83 20.29 -17.62 2.36
C VAL A 83 21.26 -18.71 1.89
N LEU A 84 21.16 -19.09 0.61
CA LEU A 84 22.04 -20.11 0.01
C LEU A 84 23.52 -19.68 -0.12
N ARG A 85 23.82 -18.38 -0.01
CA ARG A 85 25.21 -17.87 -0.13
C ARG A 85 25.89 -17.74 1.23
N THR A 86 25.13 -17.58 2.32
CA THR A 86 25.67 -17.57 3.69
C THR A 86 26.02 -18.96 4.21
N ASP A 87 25.44 -20.02 3.63
CA ASP A 87 25.69 -21.42 4.02
C ASP A 87 26.85 -22.08 3.27
N ARG A 88 27.71 -21.35 2.54
CA ARG A 88 28.98 -21.95 2.11
C ARG A 88 29.95 -21.89 3.29
N PRO A 89 30.24 -22.99 4.00
CA PRO A 89 31.42 -23.04 4.83
C PRO A 89 32.62 -22.76 3.92
N GLU A 90 33.42 -21.79 4.31
CA GLU A 90 34.69 -21.48 3.70
C GLU A 90 35.57 -22.72 3.92
N THR A 91 35.59 -23.62 2.93
CA THR A 91 36.48 -24.77 2.91
C THR A 91 37.91 -24.23 2.87
N ARG A 92 38.51 -24.17 4.07
CA ARG A 92 39.95 -24.11 4.28
C ARG A 92 40.51 -25.53 4.27
#